data_AF-A0AAU0REK7-F1
#
_entry.id   AF-A0AAU0REK7-F1
#
_cell.length_a   1.000
_cell.length_b   1.000
_cell.length_c   1.000
_cell.angle_alpha   90.00
_cell.angle_beta   90.00
_cell.angle_gamma   90.00
#
_symmetry.space_group_name_H-M   'P 1'
#
loop_
_entity.id
_entity.type
_entity.pdbx_description
1 polymer ?
#
loop_
_entity_poly.entity_id
_entity_poly.type
_entity_poly.pdbx_seq_one_letter_code
_entity_poly.pdbx_strand_id
1 'polypeptide(L)'
;MDWEELLNPLSPYYQNTMREQTQIVNLQDGLITAAKRLMASLYPQLYELESAGYTELDSTIISECVKLSCRLNEIVSKYQIEK
;
A
#
# COMPACT_ATOMS: atom_id res chain seq x y z
N MET A 1 9.86 26.19 -0.03
CA MET A 1 8.75 25.24 0.20
C MET A 1 7.99 25.78 1.39
N ASP A 2 6.71 26.13 1.20
CA ASP A 2 5.93 26.85 2.21
C ASP A 2 5.37 25.86 3.24
N TRP A 3 6.12 25.64 4.32
CA TRP A 3 5.77 24.69 5.37
C TRP A 3 4.46 25.05 6.07
N GLU A 4 4.04 26.32 6.04
CA GLU A 4 2.73 26.74 6.57
C GLU A 4 1.57 26.25 5.71
N GLU A 5 1.69 26.26 4.38
CA GLU A 5 0.70 25.64 3.50
C GLU A 5 0.67 24.12 3.67
N LEU A 6 1.83 23.48 3.84
CA LEU A 6 1.94 22.03 3.95
C LEU A 6 1.35 21.48 5.26
N LEU A 7 1.31 22.29 6.33
CA LEU A 7 0.76 21.91 7.63
C LEU A 7 -0.65 22.46 7.86
N ASN A 8 -1.16 23.32 6.98
CA ASN A 8 -2.52 23.84 7.07
C ASN A 8 -3.52 22.82 6.47
N PRO A 9 -4.40 22.20 7.28
CA PRO A 9 -5.34 21.19 6.81
C PRO A 9 -6.38 21.73 5.81
N LEU A 10 -6.55 23.04 5.74
CA LEU A 10 -7.45 23.73 4.81
C LEU A 10 -6.74 24.14 3.51
N SER A 11 -5.42 23.95 3.40
CA SER A 11 -4.72 24.28 2.16
C SER A 11 -5.05 23.25 1.06
N PRO A 12 -5.18 23.68 -0.20
CA PRO A 12 -5.33 22.77 -1.33
C PRO A 12 -4.17 21.78 -1.44
N TYR A 13 -2.96 22.22 -1.10
CA TYR A 13 -1.77 21.38 -1.14
C TYR A 13 -1.86 20.22 -0.14
N TYR A 14 -2.19 20.49 1.12
CA TYR A 14 -2.36 19.45 2.14
C TYR A 14 -3.47 18.47 1.76
N GLN A 15 -4.60 18.97 1.27
CA GLN A 15 -5.73 18.12 0.86
C GLN A 15 -5.35 17.22 -0.32
N ASN A 16 -4.58 17.72 -1.29
CA ASN A 16 -4.06 16.93 -2.40
C ASN A 16 -3.11 15.84 -1.90
N THR A 17 -2.14 16.19 -1.06
CA THR A 17 -1.20 15.23 -0.47
C THR A 17 -1.93 14.17 0.36
N MET A 18 -2.90 14.55 1.19
CA MET A 18 -3.67 13.58 1.99
C MET A 18 -4.51 12.64 1.13
N ARG A 19 -5.07 13.13 0.02
CA ARG A 19 -5.80 12.30 -0.93
C ARG A 19 -4.88 11.28 -1.60
N GLU A 20 -3.69 11.70 -2.04
CA GLU A 20 -2.69 10.79 -2.61
C GLU A 20 -2.26 9.72 -1.58
N GLN A 21 -1.97 10.13 -0.35
CA GLN A 21 -1.64 9.20 0.74
C GLN A 21 -2.77 8.19 0.99
N THR A 22 -4.02 8.65 1.00
CA THR A 22 -5.19 7.79 1.18
C THR A 22 -5.33 6.78 0.04
N GLN A 23 -5.07 7.18 -1.21
CA GLN A 23 -5.10 6.27 -2.36
C GLN A 23 -4.02 5.19 -2.26
N ILE A 24 -2.80 5.56 -1.85
CA ILE A 24 -1.69 4.62 -1.65
C ILE A 24 -2.03 3.61 -0.55
N VAL A 25 -2.52 4.08 0.60
CA VAL A 25 -2.89 3.22 1.74
C VAL A 25 -4.01 2.25 1.34
N ASN A 26 -5.06 2.72 0.66
CA ASN A 26 -6.13 1.86 0.19
C ASN A 26 -5.64 0.77 -0.79
N LEU A 27 -4.69 1.11 -1.67
CA LEU A 27 -4.06 0.14 -2.57
C LEU A 27 -3.23 -0.88 -1.79
N GLN A 28 -2.47 -0.46 -0.77
CA GLN A 28 -1.71 -1.36 0.10
C GLN A 28 -2.63 -2.38 0.77
N ASP A 29 -3.70 -1.92 1.42
CA ASP A 29 -4.65 -2.79 2.11
C ASP A 29 -5.31 -3.79 1.15
N GLY A 30 -5.67 -3.32 -0.06
CA GLY A 30 -6.21 -4.16 -1.12
C GLY A 30 -5.24 -5.25 -1.58
N LEU A 31 -3.97 -4.89 -1.84
CA LEU A 31 -2.91 -5.82 -2.25
C LEU A 31 -2.62 -6.86 -1.15
N ILE A 32 -2.50 -6.43 0.10
CA ILE A 32 -2.25 -7.32 1.24
C ILE A 32 -3.41 -8.33 1.37
N THR A 33 -4.65 -7.84 1.30
CA THR A 33 -5.84 -8.71 1.38
C THR A 33 -5.88 -9.72 0.25
N ALA A 34 -5.60 -9.28 -0.99
CA ALA A 34 -5.60 -10.16 -2.16
C ALA A 34 -4.47 -11.21 -2.07
N ALA A 35 -3.26 -10.81 -1.68
CA ALA A 35 -2.12 -11.69 -1.54
C ALA A 35 -2.37 -12.76 -0.47
N LYS A 36 -2.86 -12.38 0.71
CA LYS A 36 -3.21 -13.34 1.78
C LYS A 36 -4.25 -14.35 1.34
N ARG A 37 -5.31 -13.90 0.63
CA ARG A 37 -6.35 -14.79 0.09
C ARG A 37 -5.79 -15.75 -0.96
N LEU A 38 -4.97 -15.25 -1.87
CA LEU A 38 -4.36 -16.06 -2.92
C LEU A 38 -3.44 -17.13 -2.31
N MET A 39 -2.60 -16.74 -1.35
CA MET A 39 -1.74 -17.67 -0.61
C MET A 39 -2.54 -18.78 0.07
N ALA A 40 -3.59 -18.42 0.82
CA ALA A 40 -4.47 -19.41 1.47
C ALA A 40 -5.16 -20.36 0.48
N SER A 41 -5.48 -19.88 -0.73
CA SER A 41 -6.11 -20.70 -1.76
C SER A 41 -5.15 -21.65 -2.48
N LEU A 42 -3.89 -21.25 -2.66
CA LEU A 42 -2.90 -22.00 -3.43
C LEU A 42 -2.00 -22.89 -2.58
N TYR A 43 -1.84 -22.55 -1.29
CA TYR A 43 -0.97 -23.27 -0.35
C TYR A 43 -1.75 -23.69 0.90
N PRO A 44 -2.56 -24.77 0.84
CA PRO A 44 -3.32 -25.25 1.99
C PRO A 44 -2.43 -25.61 3.19
N GLN A 45 -1.18 -26.02 2.94
CA GLN A 45 -0.18 -26.31 3.98
C GLN A 45 0.21 -25.10 4.82
N LEU A 46 -0.26 -23.90 4.49
CA LEU A 46 -0.10 -22.73 5.36
C LEU A 46 -0.62 -23.01 6.77
N TYR A 47 -1.71 -23.77 6.91
CA TYR A 47 -2.28 -24.20 8.20
C TYR A 47 -1.37 -25.10 9.05
N GLU A 48 -0.29 -25.60 8.46
CA GLU A 48 0.69 -26.46 9.10
C GLU A 48 2.00 -25.71 9.41
N LEU A 49 2.09 -24.42 9.08
CA LEU A 49 3.25 -23.62 9.43
C LEU A 49 3.35 -23.42 10.94
N GLU A 50 4.58 -23.47 11.44
CA GLU A 50 4.89 -22.99 12.78
C GLU A 50 4.62 -21.48 12.86
N SER A 51 4.35 -21.00 14.08
CA SER A 51 4.04 -19.58 14.35
C SER A 51 5.08 -18.61 13.76
N ALA A 52 6.37 -18.99 13.79
CA ALA A 52 7.44 -18.21 13.19
C ALA A 52 7.28 -18.08 11.66
N GLY A 53 6.94 -19.17 10.97
CA GLY A 53 6.72 -19.16 9.52
C GLY A 53 5.50 -18.35 9.11
N TYR A 54 4.42 -18.39 9.91
CA TYR A 54 3.27 -17.52 9.71
C TYR A 54 3.63 -16.04 9.84
N THR A 55 4.41 -15.69 10.86
CA THR A 55 4.84 -14.32 11.11
C THR A 55 5.74 -13.80 10.00
N GLU A 56 6.68 -14.63 9.55
CA GLU A 56 7.58 -14.30 8.45
C GLU A 56 6.82 -14.10 7.14
N LEU A 57 5.87 -14.99 6.84
CA LEU A 57 4.99 -14.86 5.68
C LEU A 57 4.19 -13.56 5.72
N ASP A 58 3.54 -13.27 6.86
CA ASP A 58 2.70 -12.08 7.00
C ASP A 58 3.53 -10.80 6.82
N SER A 59 4.69 -10.75 7.47
CA SER A 59 5.64 -9.63 7.38
C SER A 59 6.15 -9.44 5.95
N THR A 60 6.43 -10.55 5.25
CA THR A 60 6.87 -10.53 3.85
C THR A 60 5.78 -9.98 2.93
N ILE A 61 4.55 -10.48 3.07
CA ILE A 61 3.41 -10.00 2.26
C ILE A 61 3.23 -8.50 2.46
N ILE A 62 3.22 -8.02 3.70
CA ILE A 62 3.05 -6.60 4.02
C ILE A 62 4.17 -5.79 3.37
N SER A 63 5.44 -6.15 3.60
CA SER A 63 6.60 -5.43 3.09
C SER A 63 6.60 -5.30 1.57
N GLU A 64 6.32 -6.40 0.86
CA GLU A 64 6.31 -6.41 -0.60
C GLU A 64 5.09 -5.68 -1.19
N CYS A 65 3.91 -5.78 -0.56
CA CYS A 65 2.74 -5.03 -1.00
C CYS A 65 2.92 -3.51 -0.82
N VAL A 66 3.57 -3.08 0.26
CA VAL A 66 3.93 -1.67 0.48
C VAL A 66 4.86 -1.19 -0.64
N LYS A 67 5.97 -1.89 -0.92
CA LYS A 67 6.89 -1.53 -2.02
C LYS A 67 6.18 -1.50 -3.37
N LEU A 68 5.34 -2.49 -3.65
CA LEU A 68 4.59 -2.58 -4.90
C LEU A 68 3.62 -1.40 -5.03
N SER A 69 2.87 -1.07 -3.99
CA SER A 69 1.92 0.06 -4.01
C SER A 69 2.62 1.39 -4.33
N CYS A 70 3.80 1.64 -3.74
CA CYS A 70 4.57 2.86 -4.00
C CYS A 70 5.03 2.91 -5.46
N ARG A 71 5.57 1.81 -5.99
CA ARG A 71 5.98 1.71 -7.40
C ARG A 71 4.80 1.89 -8.35
N LEU A 72 3.64 1.32 -8.05
CA LEU A 72 2.44 1.49 -8.85
C LEU A 72 1.98 2.95 -8.84
N ASN A 73 2.00 3.60 -7.67
CA ASN A 73 1.69 5.01 -7.56
C ASN A 73 2.65 5.87 -8.40
N GLU A 74 3.96 5.63 -8.30
CA GLU A 74 4.97 6.32 -9.12
C GLU A 74 4.71 6.16 -10.62
N ILE A 75 4.36 4.96 -11.08
CA ILE A 75 4.00 4.70 -12.48
C ILE A 75 2.74 5.49 -12.86
N VAL A 76 1.69 5.42 -12.04
CA VAL A 76 0.43 6.12 -12.31
C VAL A 76 0.68 7.63 -12.37
N SER A 77 1.34 8.22 -11.38
CA SER A 77 1.67 9.64 -11.36
C SER A 77 2.54 10.07 -12.54
N LYS A 78 3.50 9.24 -12.96
CA LYS A 78 4.40 9.55 -14.08
C LYS A 78 3.70 9.56 -15.44
N TYR A 79 2.71 8.70 -15.64
CA TYR A 79 2.05 8.50 -16.93
C TYR A 79 0.59 8.99 -16.95
N GLN A 80 0.12 9.61 -15.87
CA GLN A 80 -1.19 10.24 -15.83
C GLN A 80 -1.22 11.41 -16.82
N ILE A 81 -2.11 11.36 -17.80
CA ILE A 81 -2.39 12.48 -18.68
C ILE A 81 -3.29 13.43 -17.90
N GLU A 82 -2.83 14.66 -17.64
CA GLU A 82 -3.68 15.73 -17.13
C GLU A 82 -4.83 15.95 -18.12
N LYS A 83 -6.07 15.77 -17.64
CA LYS A 83 -7.29 16.05 -18.39
C LYS A 83 -7.75 17.47 -18.14
#